data_AF-A0A512RHW2-F1
#
_entry.id   AF-A0A512RHW2-F1
#
_cell.length_a   1.000
_cell.length_b   1.000
_cell.length_c   1.000
_cell.angle_alpha   90.00
_cell.angle_beta   90.00
_cell.angle_gamma   90.00
#
_symmetry.space_group_name_H-M   'P 1'
#
loop_
_entity.id
_entity.type
_entity.pdbx_description
1 polymer ?
#
loop_
_entity_poly.entity_id
_entity_poly.type
_entity_poly.pdbx_seq_one_letter_code
_entity_poly.pdbx_strand_id
1 'polypeptide(L)'
;MKHKILLTLLTMILVLGAKAQQAALDTIQIRGLIMVKGKDAAGKNIFRAYQDTAYARNKLKRNLHTRWLVFDVGFNNYRDRSDYSAAMIMSLYYPGQPNNLPAYADYIVADKRYDYSGSALNTFAPRNASEPLTPSEFKLIPGKSMNFNIWLLMQRLNIHKHKLNLVYALGVEMNNYRYARSITYVPGYPTTIIRDSIEFSKNKLFAQYLTIPVMLNFNSNPARPGRSFELSLGVSGGYLLKSRTKQVSEERGKMKRTDDFNLNKWRFGLTGEIAYGPIKLYSNFALTPLHDYGLEQYPFAVGFRFNGF
;
A
#
# COMPACT_ATOMS: atom_id res chain seq x y z
N MET A 1 33.55 -62.68 -51.94
CA MET A 1 33.57 -62.57 -50.46
C MET A 1 34.39 -61.40 -49.91
N LYS A 2 35.44 -60.91 -50.61
CA LYS A 2 36.35 -59.86 -50.09
C LYS A 2 35.73 -58.45 -49.92
N HIS A 3 34.79 -58.03 -50.78
CA HIS A 3 34.18 -56.69 -50.70
C HIS A 3 33.10 -56.54 -49.61
N LYS A 4 32.42 -57.62 -49.22
CA LYS A 4 31.40 -57.58 -48.17
C LYS A 4 32.02 -57.42 -46.77
N ILE A 5 33.22 -57.97 -46.57
CA ILE A 5 34.00 -57.84 -45.33
C ILE A 5 34.59 -56.43 -45.19
N LEU A 6 35.02 -55.82 -46.31
CA LEU A 6 35.52 -54.45 -46.32
C LEU A 6 34.40 -53.44 -46.02
N LEU A 7 33.19 -53.67 -46.57
CA LEU A 7 32.04 -52.80 -46.33
C LEU A 7 31.57 -52.87 -44.87
N THR A 8 31.57 -54.06 -44.25
CA THR A 8 31.23 -54.21 -42.83
C THR A 8 32.28 -53.58 -41.90
N LEU A 9 33.57 -53.70 -42.22
CA LEU A 9 34.64 -53.01 -41.49
C LEU A 9 34.54 -51.47 -41.64
N LEU A 10 34.21 -50.96 -42.83
CA LEU A 10 34.05 -49.52 -43.06
C LEU A 10 32.83 -48.96 -42.29
N THR A 11 31.72 -49.70 -42.24
CA THR A 11 30.55 -49.31 -41.44
C THR A 11 30.82 -49.38 -39.93
N MET A 12 31.66 -50.31 -39.47
CA MET A 12 32.01 -50.42 -38.05
C MET A 12 32.94 -49.29 -37.59
N ILE A 13 33.84 -48.83 -38.48
CA ILE A 13 34.71 -47.67 -38.25
C ILE A 13 33.90 -46.35 -38.25
N LEU A 14 32.86 -46.24 -39.09
CA LEU A 14 31.96 -45.08 -39.10
C LEU A 14 31.05 -44.99 -37.85
N VAL A 15 30.72 -46.12 -37.23
CA VAL A 15 29.91 -46.15 -35.99
C VAL A 15 30.74 -45.87 -34.73
N LEU A 16 32.05 -46.16 -34.74
CA LEU A 16 32.95 -45.89 -33.61
C LEU A 16 33.42 -44.43 -33.53
N GLY A 17 33.25 -43.63 -34.60
CA GLY A 17 33.72 -42.24 -34.68
C GLY A 17 32.76 -41.16 -34.15
N ALA A 18 31.51 -41.50 -33.83
CA ALA A 18 30.52 -40.51 -33.40
C ALA A 18 30.31 -40.51 -31.87
N LYS A 19 31.39 -40.32 -31.10
CA LYS A 19 31.21 -39.72 -29.77
C LYS A 19 30.98 -38.24 -29.99
N ALA A 20 29.71 -37.84 -30.12
CA ALA A 20 29.33 -36.46 -29.91
C ALA A 20 29.81 -36.08 -28.50
N GLN A 21 30.94 -35.37 -28.42
CA GLN A 21 31.42 -34.76 -27.20
C GLN A 21 30.31 -33.80 -26.77
N GLN A 22 29.47 -34.24 -25.83
CA GLN A 22 28.43 -33.42 -25.26
C GLN A 22 29.17 -32.34 -24.48
N ALA A 23 29.40 -31.19 -25.12
CA ALA A 23 30.15 -30.09 -24.55
C ALA A 23 29.56 -29.78 -23.19
N ALA A 24 30.39 -29.83 -22.14
CA ALA A 24 29.97 -29.49 -20.80
C ALA A 24 29.38 -28.08 -20.84
N LEU A 25 28.06 -27.98 -20.67
CA LEU A 25 27.37 -26.71 -20.59
C LEU A 25 27.69 -26.12 -19.22
N ASP A 26 28.49 -25.05 -19.19
CA ASP A 26 28.75 -24.32 -17.97
C ASP A 26 27.43 -23.79 -17.40
N THR A 27 27.02 -24.36 -16.27
CA THR A 27 25.78 -24.03 -15.58
C THR A 27 26.10 -23.24 -14.32
N ILE A 28 25.57 -22.03 -14.21
CA ILE A 28 25.72 -21.16 -13.03
C ILE A 28 24.38 -21.11 -12.30
N GLN A 29 24.35 -21.45 -11.02
CA GLN A 29 23.14 -21.37 -10.19
C GLN A 29 23.22 -20.19 -9.23
N ILE A 30 22.25 -19.28 -9.28
CA ILE A 30 22.13 -18.13 -8.38
C ILE A 30 20.70 -18.10 -7.82
N ARG A 31 20.53 -18.53 -6.56
CA ARG A 31 19.30 -18.41 -5.75
C ARG A 31 17.99 -18.65 -6.54
N GLY A 32 17.82 -19.85 -7.07
CA GLY A 32 16.61 -20.23 -7.80
C GLY A 32 16.61 -19.83 -9.29
N LEU A 33 17.72 -19.29 -9.80
CA LEU A 33 18.00 -19.10 -11.22
C LEU A 33 19.12 -20.05 -11.66
N ILE A 34 18.90 -20.77 -12.76
CA ILE A 34 19.89 -21.61 -13.44
C ILE A 34 20.22 -20.92 -14.76
N MET A 35 21.44 -20.41 -14.89
CA MET A 35 21.95 -19.87 -16.15
C MET A 35 22.78 -20.93 -16.84
N VAL A 36 22.40 -21.30 -18.05
CA VAL A 36 23.11 -22.24 -18.90
C VAL A 36 23.82 -21.43 -19.99
N LYS A 37 25.14 -21.51 -20.02
CA LYS A 37 25.96 -20.93 -21.09
C LYS A 37 26.15 -21.96 -22.18
N GLY A 38 25.86 -21.59 -23.43
CA GLY A 38 26.06 -22.40 -24.61
C GLY A 38 26.62 -21.59 -25.77
N LYS A 39 26.76 -22.21 -26.94
CA LYS A 39 27.12 -21.55 -28.20
C LYS A 39 26.02 -21.77 -29.25
N ASP A 40 25.76 -20.79 -30.10
CA ASP A 40 24.90 -20.96 -31.28
C ASP A 40 25.65 -21.69 -32.41
N ALA A 41 24.93 -21.98 -33.50
CA ALA A 41 25.51 -22.59 -34.70
C ALA A 41 26.63 -21.73 -35.34
N ALA A 42 26.71 -20.44 -35.02
CA ALA A 42 27.76 -19.51 -35.46
C ALA A 42 28.91 -19.37 -34.43
N GLY A 43 28.88 -20.14 -33.33
CA GLY A 43 29.92 -20.14 -32.30
C GLY A 43 29.84 -18.99 -31.28
N LYS A 44 28.80 -18.14 -31.33
CA LYS A 44 28.59 -17.03 -30.40
C LYS A 44 28.03 -17.55 -29.08
N ASN A 45 28.50 -16.99 -27.95
CA ASN A 45 27.99 -17.33 -26.63
C ASN A 45 26.51 -16.94 -26.48
N ILE A 46 25.67 -17.88 -26.08
CA ILE A 46 24.27 -17.65 -25.69
C ILE A 46 24.11 -18.03 -24.22
N PHE A 47 23.31 -17.25 -23.50
CA PHE A 47 22.94 -17.54 -22.12
C PHE A 47 21.44 -17.80 -22.06
N ARG A 48 21.03 -18.93 -21.47
CA ARG A 48 19.63 -19.23 -21.19
C ARG A 48 19.42 -19.29 -19.69
N ALA A 49 18.50 -18.50 -19.17
CA ALA A 49 18.15 -18.49 -17.75
C ALA A 49 16.85 -19.26 -17.52
N TYR A 50 16.87 -20.21 -16.59
CA TYR A 50 15.74 -21.01 -16.15
C TYR A 50 15.47 -20.77 -14.67
N GLN A 51 14.21 -20.88 -14.26
CA GLN A 51 13.87 -20.82 -12.84
C GLN A 51 13.97 -22.23 -12.25
N ASP A 52 14.74 -22.39 -11.17
CA ASP A 52 14.93 -23.68 -10.52
C ASP A 52 13.71 -24.08 -9.68
N THR A 53 12.88 -24.95 -10.25
CA THR A 53 11.76 -25.58 -9.55
C THR A 53 12.20 -26.46 -8.37
N ALA A 54 13.40 -27.04 -8.38
CA ALA A 54 13.89 -27.86 -7.27
C ALA A 54 14.24 -26.98 -6.05
N TYR A 55 14.87 -25.82 -6.30
CA TYR A 55 15.08 -24.79 -5.26
C TYR A 55 13.76 -24.34 -4.64
N ALA A 56 12.76 -24.02 -5.47
CA ALA A 56 11.43 -23.62 -4.98
C ALA A 56 10.80 -24.74 -4.13
N ARG A 57 10.79 -25.99 -4.61
CA ARG A 57 10.27 -27.15 -3.86
C ARG A 57 10.98 -27.39 -2.53
N ASN A 58 12.30 -27.24 -2.47
CA ASN A 58 13.04 -27.36 -1.22
C ASN A 58 12.66 -26.26 -0.22
N LYS A 59 12.40 -25.04 -0.68
CA LYS A 59 11.90 -23.96 0.18
C LYS A 59 10.55 -24.31 0.80
N LEU A 60 9.65 -24.95 0.05
CA LEU A 60 8.35 -25.43 0.53
C LEU A 60 8.44 -26.51 1.63
N LYS A 61 9.63 -26.99 2.02
CA LYS A 61 9.74 -27.86 3.22
C LYS A 61 9.49 -27.10 4.52
N ARG A 62 9.62 -25.76 4.52
CA ARG A 62 9.37 -24.92 5.69
C ARG A 62 7.95 -24.39 5.67
N ASN A 63 7.21 -24.58 6.76
CA ASN A 63 5.85 -24.07 6.89
C ASN A 63 5.80 -22.56 7.15
N LEU A 64 6.86 -21.97 7.70
CA LEU A 64 6.93 -20.54 7.98
C LEU A 64 8.00 -19.88 7.10
N HIS A 65 7.59 -18.86 6.37
CA HIS A 65 8.49 -17.98 5.64
C HIS A 65 8.43 -16.59 6.24
N THR A 66 9.57 -15.91 6.24
CA THR A 66 9.70 -14.53 6.76
C THR A 66 10.30 -13.64 5.68
N ARG A 67 9.74 -12.45 5.51
CA ARG A 67 10.31 -11.33 4.77
C ARG A 67 10.56 -10.18 5.74
N TRP A 68 11.75 -9.62 5.65
CA TRP A 68 12.13 -8.39 6.34
C TRP A 68 12.10 -7.25 5.34
N LEU A 69 11.70 -6.07 5.79
CA LEU A 69 11.75 -4.85 5.00
C LEU A 69 10.99 -5.02 3.67
N VAL A 70 9.68 -5.26 3.78
CA VAL A 70 8.76 -5.19 2.64
C VAL A 70 8.30 -3.75 2.50
N PHE A 71 8.29 -3.24 1.27
CA PHE A 71 7.97 -1.85 1.01
C PHE A 71 6.74 -1.74 0.12
N ASP A 72 5.88 -0.80 0.44
CA ASP A 72 4.74 -0.46 -0.41
C ASP A 72 4.85 1.00 -0.86
N VAL A 73 4.54 1.24 -2.13
CA VAL A 73 4.37 2.60 -2.68
C VAL A 73 3.02 2.67 -3.36
N GLY A 74 2.21 3.66 -3.01
CA GLY A 74 0.88 3.80 -3.59
C GLY A 74 0.32 5.19 -3.51
N PHE A 75 -0.97 5.27 -3.82
CA PHE A 75 -1.77 6.48 -3.80
C PHE A 75 -2.89 6.34 -2.77
N ASN A 76 -3.07 7.40 -1.99
CA ASN A 76 -4.14 7.53 -1.03
C ASN A 76 -5.28 8.35 -1.62
N ASN A 77 -6.48 7.99 -1.23
CA ASN A 77 -7.63 8.86 -1.30
C ASN A 77 -8.56 8.53 -0.13
N TYR A 78 -9.74 9.11 -0.08
CA TYR A 78 -10.77 8.70 0.86
C TYR A 78 -12.14 8.78 0.20
N ARG A 79 -13.10 8.03 0.75
CA ARG A 79 -14.52 8.22 0.46
C ARG A 79 -15.10 9.15 1.51
N ASP A 80 -15.61 10.30 1.07
CA ASP A 80 -16.21 11.29 1.95
C ASP A 80 -17.70 11.03 2.13
N ARG A 81 -18.17 10.97 3.38
CA ARG A 81 -19.59 10.83 3.75
C ARG A 81 -20.07 11.95 4.67
N SER A 82 -19.26 12.99 4.86
CA SER A 82 -19.57 14.06 5.80
C SER A 82 -20.87 14.81 5.44
N ASP A 83 -21.66 15.21 6.44
CA ASP A 83 -22.93 15.90 6.23
C ASP A 83 -22.75 17.41 6.00
N TYR A 84 -22.29 17.77 4.81
CA TYR A 84 -22.09 19.16 4.41
C TYR A 84 -23.39 19.98 4.36
N SER A 85 -24.53 19.34 4.11
CA SER A 85 -25.82 20.03 4.00
C SER A 85 -26.28 20.50 5.37
N ALA A 86 -26.24 19.62 6.38
CA ALA A 86 -26.55 20.03 7.75
C ALA A 86 -25.49 20.99 8.30
N ALA A 87 -24.21 20.85 7.95
CA ALA A 87 -23.18 21.82 8.35
C ALA A 87 -23.44 23.22 7.80
N MET A 88 -23.91 23.34 6.55
CA MET A 88 -24.36 24.61 5.98
C MET A 88 -25.58 25.19 6.71
N ILE A 89 -26.54 24.35 7.12
CA ILE A 89 -27.68 24.83 7.91
C ILE A 89 -27.17 25.38 9.26
N MET A 90 -26.24 24.69 9.91
CA MET A 90 -25.67 25.12 11.18
C MET A 90 -24.91 26.45 11.08
N SER A 91 -24.27 26.74 9.94
CA SER A 91 -23.57 28.03 9.76
C SER A 91 -24.51 29.24 9.61
N LEU A 92 -25.80 29.02 9.30
CA LEU A 92 -26.82 30.08 9.28
C LEU A 92 -27.22 30.54 10.68
N TYR A 93 -27.19 29.63 11.65
CA TYR A 93 -27.59 29.91 13.04
C TYR A 93 -26.39 30.23 13.94
N TYR A 94 -25.20 29.70 13.61
CA TYR A 94 -23.98 29.81 14.41
C TYR A 94 -22.78 30.22 13.54
N PRO A 95 -22.71 31.50 13.12
CA PRO A 95 -21.63 31.97 12.27
C PRO A 95 -20.32 32.06 13.06
N GLY A 96 -19.44 31.06 12.88
CA GLY A 96 -18.00 31.21 13.09
C GLY A 96 -17.51 31.58 14.51
N GLN A 97 -18.30 31.36 15.56
CA GLN A 97 -17.88 31.65 16.94
C GLN A 97 -18.02 30.42 17.84
N PRO A 98 -16.90 29.83 18.33
CA PRO A 98 -16.96 28.80 19.36
C PRO A 98 -17.57 29.29 20.69
N ASN A 99 -17.63 30.62 20.90
CA ASN A 99 -17.97 31.22 22.21
C ASN A 99 -19.30 32.02 22.24
N ASN A 100 -20.11 31.98 21.18
CA ASN A 100 -21.40 32.68 21.12
C ASN A 100 -22.55 31.71 20.83
N LEU A 101 -22.50 30.54 21.49
CA LEU A 101 -23.66 29.70 21.67
C LEU A 101 -24.63 30.43 22.63
N PRO A 102 -25.94 30.57 22.33
CA PRO A 102 -26.91 30.98 23.33
C PRO A 102 -26.76 30.07 24.54
N ALA A 103 -26.94 30.58 25.76
CA ALA A 103 -26.77 29.81 27.01
C ALA A 103 -27.59 28.50 27.11
N TYR A 104 -28.50 28.24 26.15
CA TYR A 104 -29.26 27.00 26.00
C TYR A 104 -28.60 25.96 25.05
N ALA A 105 -27.67 26.36 24.18
CA ALA A 105 -27.04 25.50 23.18
C ALA A 105 -25.77 24.77 23.69
N ASP A 106 -25.25 25.13 24.87
CA ASP A 106 -24.19 24.36 25.56
C ASP A 106 -24.64 22.92 25.90
N TYR A 107 -25.95 22.64 25.92
CA TYR A 107 -26.49 21.29 26.08
C TYR A 107 -26.48 20.45 24.78
N ILE A 108 -26.25 21.08 23.62
CA ILE A 108 -26.34 20.42 22.29
C ILE A 108 -24.95 20.16 21.68
N VAL A 109 -23.96 21.02 21.94
CA VAL A 109 -22.61 20.90 21.38
C VAL A 109 -21.67 20.20 22.38
N ALA A 110 -22.03 18.99 22.78
CA ALA A 110 -21.03 18.13 23.37
C ALA A 110 -20.12 17.65 22.22
N ASP A 111 -18.83 18.03 22.24
CA ASP A 111 -17.78 17.46 21.39
C ASP A 111 -17.62 15.96 21.71
N LYS A 112 -18.60 15.16 21.26
CA LYS A 112 -18.63 13.73 21.45
C LYS A 112 -17.72 13.12 20.40
N ARG A 113 -16.79 12.29 20.85
CA ARG A 113 -16.05 11.42 19.94
C ARG A 113 -17.04 10.62 19.09
N TYR A 114 -16.73 10.48 17.81
CA TYR A 114 -17.55 9.78 16.82
C TYR A 114 -18.89 10.46 16.48
N ASP A 115 -19.06 11.75 16.79
CA ASP A 115 -20.17 12.55 16.23
C ASP A 115 -19.79 13.07 14.84
N TYR A 116 -20.51 12.60 13.82
CA TYR A 116 -20.34 13.00 12.42
C TYR A 116 -21.53 13.80 11.89
N SER A 117 -22.34 14.38 12.78
CA SER A 117 -23.44 15.28 12.43
C SER A 117 -22.96 16.56 11.75
N GLY A 118 -23.87 17.25 11.06
CA GLY A 118 -23.58 18.57 10.49
C GLY A 118 -23.13 19.60 11.52
N SER A 119 -23.61 19.53 12.77
CA SER A 119 -23.14 20.38 13.86
C SER A 119 -21.69 20.08 14.21
N ALA A 120 -21.31 18.82 14.39
CA ALA A 120 -19.94 18.43 14.67
C ALA A 120 -19.00 18.79 13.51
N LEU A 121 -19.47 18.66 12.26
CA LEU A 121 -18.72 19.07 11.07
C LEU A 121 -18.51 20.58 11.02
N ASN A 122 -19.54 21.38 11.32
CA ASN A 122 -19.42 22.84 11.39
C ASN A 122 -18.53 23.29 12.56
N THR A 123 -18.57 22.61 13.71
CA THR A 123 -17.64 22.88 14.82
C THR A 123 -16.19 22.57 14.41
N PHE A 124 -15.98 21.44 13.74
CA PHE A 124 -14.64 21.01 13.32
C PHE A 124 -14.08 21.85 12.17
N ALA A 125 -14.91 22.26 11.22
CA ALA A 125 -14.51 23.04 10.05
C ALA A 125 -15.47 24.21 9.80
N PRO A 126 -15.47 25.23 10.70
CA PRO A 126 -16.47 26.29 10.67
C PRO A 126 -16.39 27.14 9.41
N ARG A 127 -17.55 27.49 8.86
CA ARG A 127 -17.67 28.37 7.69
C ARG A 127 -18.77 29.40 7.90
N ASN A 128 -18.65 30.53 7.22
CA ASN A 128 -19.73 31.51 7.17
C ASN A 128 -20.83 31.01 6.23
N ALA A 129 -22.07 31.39 6.50
CA ALA A 129 -23.21 31.06 5.62
C ALA A 129 -23.04 31.58 4.18
N SER A 130 -22.33 32.70 3.99
CA SER A 130 -22.01 33.25 2.67
C SER A 130 -21.00 32.42 1.87
N GLU A 131 -20.20 31.59 2.56
CA GLU A 131 -19.20 30.69 1.95
C GLU A 131 -19.27 29.31 2.62
N PRO A 132 -20.35 28.54 2.39
CA PRO A 132 -20.60 27.32 3.13
C PRO A 132 -19.52 26.26 2.91
N LEU A 133 -19.39 25.37 3.89
CA LEU A 133 -18.48 24.22 3.79
C LEU A 133 -19.00 23.27 2.71
N THR A 134 -18.14 22.89 1.77
CA THR A 134 -18.50 21.94 0.70
C THR A 134 -17.47 20.81 0.63
N PRO A 135 -17.80 19.66 0.01
CA PRO A 135 -16.83 18.58 -0.22
C PRO A 135 -15.57 19.02 -0.96
N SER A 136 -15.68 20.09 -1.78
CA SER A 136 -14.55 20.63 -2.54
C SER A 136 -13.42 21.17 -1.67
N GLU A 137 -13.72 21.52 -0.41
CA GLU A 137 -12.77 22.05 0.56
C GLU A 137 -11.68 21.04 0.90
N PHE A 138 -12.04 19.76 0.97
CA PHE A 138 -11.12 18.70 1.37
C PHE A 138 -10.55 17.93 0.18
N LYS A 139 -11.06 18.15 -1.03
CA LYS A 139 -10.66 17.43 -2.24
C LYS A 139 -9.14 17.23 -2.33
N LEU A 140 -8.74 15.98 -2.50
CA LEU A 140 -7.34 15.62 -2.65
C LEU A 140 -6.87 15.78 -4.10
N ILE A 141 -5.56 15.96 -4.26
CA ILE A 141 -4.85 15.79 -5.53
C ILE A 141 -4.34 14.34 -5.57
N PRO A 142 -5.00 13.40 -6.29
CA PRO A 142 -4.73 11.97 -6.16
C PRO A 142 -3.26 11.62 -6.48
N GLY A 143 -2.73 12.12 -7.60
CA GLY A 143 -1.34 11.85 -8.01
C GLY A 143 -0.26 12.43 -7.07
N LYS A 144 -0.63 13.28 -6.10
CA LYS A 144 0.29 13.85 -5.09
C LYS A 144 -0.01 13.35 -3.68
N SER A 145 -1.08 12.57 -3.51
CA SER A 145 -1.47 11.94 -2.25
C SER A 145 -0.93 10.53 -2.24
N MET A 146 0.32 10.35 -1.83
CA MET A 146 1.02 9.07 -1.91
C MET A 146 1.22 8.46 -0.52
N ASN A 147 1.26 7.14 -0.41
CA ASN A 147 1.77 6.48 0.79
C ASN A 147 3.07 5.73 0.52
N PHE A 148 3.82 5.59 1.60
CA PHE A 148 4.98 4.71 1.67
C PHE A 148 4.84 3.85 2.93
N ASN A 149 4.81 2.53 2.78
CA ASN A 149 4.70 1.64 3.93
C ASN A 149 5.98 0.82 4.07
N ILE A 150 6.38 0.58 5.31
CA ILE A 150 7.52 -0.29 5.65
C ILE A 150 6.99 -1.39 6.56
N TRP A 151 6.94 -2.62 6.08
CA TRP A 151 6.71 -3.79 6.93
C TRP A 151 8.05 -4.30 7.43
N LEU A 152 8.27 -4.11 8.73
CA LEU A 152 9.48 -4.55 9.41
C LEU A 152 9.58 -6.08 9.33
N LEU A 153 8.44 -6.74 9.58
CA LEU A 153 8.30 -8.19 9.55
C LEU A 153 7.02 -8.55 8.80
N MET A 154 7.12 -9.47 7.85
CA MET A 154 5.98 -10.11 7.21
C MET A 154 6.20 -11.62 7.21
N GLN A 155 5.23 -12.38 7.70
CA GLN A 155 5.31 -13.83 7.83
C GLN A 155 4.18 -14.51 7.07
N ARG A 156 4.52 -15.58 6.35
CA ARG A 156 3.58 -16.45 5.64
C ARG A 156 3.67 -17.83 6.26
N LEU A 157 2.61 -18.23 6.94
CA LEU A 157 2.43 -19.55 7.52
C LEU A 157 1.59 -20.41 6.56
N ASN A 158 2.14 -21.55 6.15
CA ASN A 158 1.44 -22.53 5.35
C ASN A 158 0.32 -23.21 6.16
N ILE A 159 -0.89 -23.22 5.61
CA ILE A 159 -2.03 -23.98 6.15
C ILE A 159 -2.21 -25.28 5.36
N HIS A 160 -2.20 -25.20 4.03
CA HIS A 160 -2.41 -26.37 3.17
C HIS A 160 -1.58 -26.33 1.89
N LYS A 161 -0.64 -27.27 1.77
CA LYS A 161 0.18 -27.52 0.57
C LYS A 161 0.82 -26.27 -0.05
N HIS A 162 1.06 -25.24 0.75
CA HIS A 162 1.49 -23.89 0.36
C HIS A 162 0.57 -23.15 -0.61
N LYS A 163 -0.59 -23.73 -0.93
CA LYS A 163 -1.62 -23.12 -1.75
C LYS A 163 -2.55 -22.25 -0.92
N LEU A 164 -2.74 -22.59 0.34
CA LEU A 164 -3.47 -21.77 1.31
C LEU A 164 -2.53 -21.43 2.46
N ASN A 165 -2.41 -20.14 2.76
CA ASN A 165 -1.50 -19.60 3.75
C ASN A 165 -2.18 -18.53 4.61
N LEU A 166 -1.71 -18.37 5.83
CA LEU A 166 -1.98 -17.20 6.67
C LEU A 166 -0.80 -16.23 6.52
N VAL A 167 -1.08 -14.97 6.21
CA VAL A 167 -0.09 -13.90 6.15
C VAL A 167 -0.38 -12.89 7.25
N TYR A 168 0.62 -12.57 8.05
CA TYR A 168 0.53 -11.49 9.04
C TYR A 168 1.80 -10.66 9.01
N ALA A 169 1.70 -9.39 9.37
CA ALA A 169 2.83 -8.47 9.32
C ALA A 169 2.78 -7.46 10.46
N LEU A 170 3.92 -6.81 10.70
CA LEU A 170 4.03 -5.62 11.53
C LEU A 170 4.77 -4.56 10.73
N GLY A 171 4.15 -3.38 10.59
CA GLY A 171 4.72 -2.32 9.78
C GLY A 171 4.22 -0.94 10.14
N VAL A 172 4.84 0.05 9.52
CA VAL A 172 4.48 1.45 9.64
C VAL A 172 3.96 1.91 8.28
N GLU A 173 2.73 2.44 8.27
CA GLU A 173 2.12 3.02 7.09
C GLU A 173 2.20 4.55 7.17
N MET A 174 2.84 5.17 6.17
CA MET A 174 3.03 6.61 6.12
C MET A 174 2.16 7.21 5.01
N ASN A 175 1.02 7.74 5.40
CA ASN A 175 0.00 8.24 4.49
C ASN A 175 0.14 9.75 4.32
N ASN A 176 0.04 10.21 3.07
CA ASN A 176 0.05 11.62 2.73
C ASN A 176 -1.20 11.97 1.95
N TYR A 177 -1.90 13.00 2.42
CA TYR A 177 -3.09 13.55 1.80
C TYR A 177 -2.77 14.98 1.34
N ARG A 178 -2.75 15.22 0.03
CA ARG A 178 -2.44 16.52 -0.57
C ARG A 178 -3.73 17.23 -0.93
N TYR A 179 -4.09 18.28 -0.18
CA TYR A 179 -5.31 19.06 -0.40
C TYR A 179 -5.21 19.98 -1.61
N ALA A 180 -6.26 20.07 -2.42
CA ALA A 180 -6.33 21.01 -3.52
C ALA A 180 -6.53 22.46 -3.02
N ARG A 181 -7.33 22.63 -1.96
CA ARG A 181 -7.57 23.92 -1.31
C ARG A 181 -6.55 24.25 -0.23
N SER A 182 -6.42 25.55 0.03
CA SER A 182 -5.58 26.10 1.10
C SER A 182 -6.33 26.10 2.43
N ILE A 183 -6.39 24.93 3.05
CA ILE A 183 -6.92 24.76 4.41
C ILE A 183 -5.80 24.69 5.45
N THR A 184 -6.07 25.18 6.66
CA THR A 184 -5.16 25.13 7.80
C THR A 184 -5.84 24.48 8.99
N TYR A 185 -5.17 23.48 9.56
CA TYR A 185 -5.51 22.96 10.87
C TYR A 185 -4.99 23.94 11.92
N VAL A 186 -5.91 24.60 12.62
CA VAL A 186 -5.62 25.50 13.73
C VAL A 186 -5.52 24.65 14.99
N PRO A 187 -4.36 24.57 15.64
CA PRO A 187 -4.23 23.83 16.89
C PRO A 187 -5.14 24.40 17.95
N GLY A 188 -5.65 23.50 18.77
CA GLY A 188 -6.53 23.79 19.88
C GLY A 188 -7.06 22.47 20.42
N TYR A 189 -7.66 22.55 21.59
CA TYR A 189 -8.44 21.46 22.19
C TYR A 189 -9.86 22.02 22.40
N PRO A 190 -10.71 22.06 21.35
CA PRO A 190 -10.64 21.28 20.10
C PRO A 190 -9.83 21.91 18.95
N THR A 191 -9.31 21.05 18.04
CA THR A 191 -8.65 21.46 16.80
C THR A 191 -9.68 21.80 15.74
N THR A 192 -9.48 22.87 14.97
CA THR A 192 -10.40 23.26 13.88
C THR A 192 -9.70 23.38 12.52
N ILE A 193 -10.48 23.37 11.44
CA ILE A 193 -10.01 23.55 10.06
C ILE A 193 -10.62 24.80 9.43
N ILE A 194 -9.77 25.77 9.13
CA ILE A 194 -10.15 27.01 8.44
C ILE A 194 -9.68 27.02 6.99
N ARG A 195 -10.35 27.80 6.15
CA ARG A 195 -9.80 28.24 4.87
C ARG A 195 -8.79 29.34 5.17
N ASP A 196 -7.55 29.16 4.75
CA ASP A 196 -6.51 30.16 4.95
C ASP A 196 -6.65 31.26 3.88
N SER A 197 -6.33 32.50 4.24
CA SER A 197 -6.28 33.61 3.28
C SER A 197 -5.07 33.50 2.34
N ILE A 198 -4.06 32.72 2.73
CA ILE A 198 -2.84 32.51 1.96
C ILE A 198 -2.99 31.31 1.03
N GLU A 199 -2.55 31.48 -0.22
CA GLU A 199 -2.48 30.37 -1.16
C GLU A 199 -1.26 29.46 -0.93
N PHE A 200 -1.51 28.15 -0.81
CA PHE A 200 -0.46 27.16 -0.59
C PHE A 200 -0.09 26.39 -1.86
N SER A 201 1.15 26.57 -2.34
CA SER A 201 1.74 25.71 -3.38
C SER A 201 1.89 24.25 -2.91
N LYS A 202 1.97 24.02 -1.60
CA LYS A 202 1.92 22.71 -0.96
C LYS A 202 1.10 22.75 0.32
N ASN A 203 -0.04 22.08 0.34
CA ASN A 203 -0.86 21.82 1.53
C ASN A 203 -1.09 20.31 1.71
N LYS A 204 -0.62 19.77 2.83
CA LYS A 204 -0.57 18.32 3.02
C LYS A 204 -0.74 17.93 4.48
N LEU A 205 -1.58 16.94 4.72
CA LEU A 205 -1.66 16.19 5.98
C LEU A 205 -0.88 14.88 5.86
N PHE A 206 -0.06 14.58 6.86
CA PHE A 206 0.68 13.33 7.01
C PHE A 206 0.14 12.58 8.22
N ALA A 207 -0.15 11.28 8.06
CA ALA A 207 -0.57 10.39 9.14
C ALA A 207 0.24 9.09 9.08
N GLN A 208 0.86 8.74 10.20
CA GLN A 208 1.71 7.57 10.34
C GLN A 208 1.07 6.59 11.33
N TYR A 209 0.74 5.39 10.87
CA TYR A 209 0.12 4.34 11.67
C TYR A 209 1.06 3.15 11.84
N LEU A 210 1.23 2.66 13.07
CA LEU A 210 1.71 1.29 13.30
C LEU A 210 0.55 0.35 12.94
N THR A 211 0.75 -0.59 12.03
CA THR A 211 -0.32 -1.45 11.51
C THR A 211 0.06 -2.92 11.54
N ILE A 212 -0.91 -3.75 11.89
CA ILE A 212 -0.86 -5.22 11.86
C ILE A 212 -1.97 -5.72 10.94
N PRO A 213 -1.64 -6.17 9.72
CA PRO A 213 -2.57 -6.90 8.87
C PRO A 213 -2.53 -8.39 9.15
N VAL A 214 -3.68 -9.05 8.99
CA VAL A 214 -3.84 -10.51 8.98
C VAL A 214 -4.70 -10.89 7.78
N MET A 215 -4.16 -11.75 6.91
CA MET A 215 -4.76 -12.10 5.62
C MET A 215 -4.71 -13.60 5.37
N LEU A 216 -5.76 -14.13 4.76
CA LEU A 216 -5.70 -15.42 4.08
C LEU A 216 -5.13 -15.21 2.68
N ASN A 217 -4.18 -16.04 2.30
CA ASN A 217 -3.47 -15.99 1.03
C ASN A 217 -3.66 -17.31 0.28
N PHE A 218 -4.13 -17.19 -0.96
CA PHE A 218 -4.14 -18.26 -1.94
C PHE A 218 -2.96 -18.09 -2.91
N ASN A 219 -2.22 -19.17 -3.17
CA ASN A 219 -1.17 -19.24 -4.19
C ASN A 219 -1.48 -20.40 -5.15
N SER A 220 -1.62 -20.09 -6.44
CA SER A 220 -1.98 -21.07 -7.47
C SER A 220 -0.88 -22.09 -7.76
N ASN A 221 0.39 -21.68 -7.70
CA ASN A 221 1.53 -22.52 -8.03
C ASN A 221 2.77 -22.25 -7.15
N PRO A 222 2.81 -22.80 -5.92
CA PRO A 222 3.91 -22.54 -4.98
C PRO A 222 5.28 -23.05 -5.49
N ALA A 223 5.29 -24.06 -6.35
CA ALA A 223 6.51 -24.63 -6.92
C ALA A 223 7.10 -23.78 -8.07
N ARG A 224 6.30 -22.89 -8.68
CA ARG A 224 6.75 -21.98 -9.75
C ARG A 224 6.35 -20.53 -9.44
N PRO A 225 7.00 -19.87 -8.47
CA PRO A 225 6.62 -18.52 -8.03
C PRO A 225 6.63 -17.46 -9.15
N GLY A 226 7.51 -17.58 -10.15
CA GLY A 226 7.54 -16.64 -11.28
C GLY A 226 6.31 -16.71 -12.21
N ARG A 227 5.46 -17.74 -12.06
CA ARG A 227 4.19 -17.92 -12.80
C ARG A 227 3.03 -18.24 -11.86
N SER A 228 3.16 -17.92 -10.58
CA SER A 228 2.07 -18.10 -9.63
C SER A 228 1.21 -16.85 -9.59
N PHE A 229 -0.09 -17.08 -9.63
CA PHE A 229 -1.08 -16.09 -9.23
C PHE A 229 -1.28 -16.20 -7.73
N GLU A 230 -1.31 -15.05 -7.04
CA GLU A 230 -1.64 -15.01 -5.63
C GLU A 230 -2.76 -13.99 -5.36
N LEU A 231 -3.61 -14.34 -4.42
CA LEU A 231 -4.68 -13.48 -3.92
C LEU A 231 -4.63 -13.54 -2.39
N SER A 232 -4.53 -12.39 -1.74
CA SER A 232 -4.63 -12.27 -0.29
C SER A 232 -5.77 -11.34 0.07
N LEU A 233 -6.56 -11.70 1.09
CA LEU A 233 -7.64 -10.89 1.62
C LEU A 233 -7.67 -11.02 3.14
N GLY A 234 -7.96 -9.92 3.83
CA GLY A 234 -8.03 -9.92 5.28
C GLY A 234 -8.36 -8.57 5.88
N VAL A 235 -7.99 -8.44 7.15
CA VAL A 235 -8.27 -7.27 7.98
C VAL A 235 -6.96 -6.67 8.49
N SER A 236 -7.01 -5.40 8.87
CA SER A 236 -5.89 -4.72 9.52
C SER A 236 -6.37 -3.86 10.68
N GLY A 237 -5.54 -3.79 11.70
CA GLY A 237 -5.68 -2.87 12.83
C GLY A 237 -4.41 -2.04 12.98
N GLY A 238 -4.55 -0.76 13.26
CA GLY A 238 -3.42 0.13 13.47
C GLY A 238 -3.66 1.26 14.45
N TYR A 239 -2.56 1.82 14.95
CA TYR A 239 -2.53 2.88 15.93
C TYR A 239 -1.73 4.08 15.42
N LEU A 240 -2.28 5.30 15.56
CA LEU A 240 -1.65 6.54 15.12
C LEU A 240 -0.39 6.82 15.95
N LEU A 241 0.77 6.80 15.31
CA LEU A 241 2.05 7.13 15.95
C LEU A 241 2.39 8.60 15.86
N LYS A 242 2.05 9.21 14.72
CA LYS A 242 2.46 10.58 14.41
C LYS A 242 1.58 11.18 13.34
N SER A 243 1.28 12.46 13.49
CA SER A 243 0.66 13.23 12.43
C SER A 243 1.35 14.59 12.25
N ARG A 244 1.26 15.15 11.04
CA ARG A 244 1.95 16.40 10.69
C ARG A 244 1.28 17.10 9.52
N THR A 245 0.99 18.39 9.64
CA THR A 245 0.69 19.24 8.48
C THR A 245 1.96 19.82 7.89
N LYS A 246 1.99 19.98 6.57
CA LYS A 246 3.06 20.67 5.85
C LYS A 246 2.43 21.63 4.84
N GLN A 247 2.67 22.92 5.07
CA GLN A 247 2.21 24.02 4.25
C GLN A 247 3.40 24.76 3.64
N VAL A 248 3.29 25.19 2.39
CA VAL A 248 4.30 26.01 1.70
C VAL A 248 3.58 27.11 0.95
N SER A 249 3.99 28.35 1.20
CA SER A 249 3.56 29.57 0.52
C SER A 249 4.77 30.47 0.27
N GLU A 250 4.60 31.50 -0.56
CA GLU A 250 5.61 32.55 -0.73
C GLU A 250 5.71 33.41 0.54
N GLU A 251 4.57 33.76 1.13
CA GLU A 251 4.48 34.67 2.29
C GLU A 251 5.02 34.07 3.60
N ARG A 252 4.60 32.86 3.97
CA ARG A 252 5.01 32.20 5.23
C ARG A 252 6.14 31.18 5.04
N GLY A 253 6.62 31.00 3.81
CA GLY A 253 7.58 29.95 3.49
C GLY A 253 7.04 28.55 3.81
N LYS A 254 7.92 27.68 4.30
CA LYS A 254 7.62 26.27 4.60
C LYS A 254 7.32 26.07 6.08
N MET A 255 6.05 25.84 6.40
CA MET A 255 5.58 25.53 7.74
C MET A 255 5.30 24.04 7.91
N LYS A 256 5.73 23.48 9.04
CA LYS A 256 5.41 22.11 9.44
C LYS A 256 4.92 22.11 10.88
N ARG A 257 3.76 21.52 11.14
CA ARG A 257 3.20 21.43 12.48
C ARG A 257 2.88 19.99 12.82
N THR A 258 3.31 19.55 14.00
CA THR A 258 3.01 18.21 14.53
C THR A 258 1.95 18.40 15.60
N ASP A 259 0.87 17.65 15.50
CA ASP A 259 -0.26 17.65 16.44
C ASP A 259 -1.03 16.33 16.22
N ASP A 260 -2.16 16.13 16.89
CA ASP A 260 -3.08 15.02 16.64
C ASP A 260 -4.08 15.33 15.51
N PHE A 261 -4.35 16.61 15.22
CA PHE A 261 -5.26 17.09 14.15
C PHE A 261 -6.64 16.45 14.13
N ASN A 262 -7.16 16.10 15.32
CA ASN A 262 -8.39 15.33 15.46
C ASN A 262 -8.40 14.01 14.66
N LEU A 263 -7.25 13.41 14.40
CA LEU A 263 -7.18 12.14 13.69
C LEU A 263 -7.57 10.98 14.59
N ASN A 264 -8.27 10.01 14.02
CA ASN A 264 -8.63 8.81 14.74
C ASN A 264 -7.36 8.04 15.11
N LYS A 265 -7.21 7.77 16.42
CA LYS A 265 -6.06 7.05 16.98
C LYS A 265 -6.06 5.59 16.54
N TRP A 266 -7.23 4.99 16.37
CA TRP A 266 -7.38 3.61 15.94
C TRP A 266 -7.84 3.57 14.49
N ARG A 267 -7.20 2.71 13.69
CA ARG A 267 -7.60 2.49 12.31
C ARG A 267 -7.86 1.01 12.09
N PHE A 268 -9.10 0.67 11.76
CA PHE A 268 -9.48 -0.68 11.35
C PHE A 268 -9.83 -0.69 9.87
N GLY A 269 -9.48 -1.74 9.16
CA GLY A 269 -9.68 -1.79 7.71
C GLY A 269 -9.66 -3.19 7.13
N LEU A 270 -10.05 -3.26 5.87
CA LEU A 270 -9.82 -4.39 4.99
C LEU A 270 -8.49 -4.20 4.26
N THR A 271 -7.78 -5.28 4.03
CA THR A 271 -6.54 -5.29 3.26
C THR A 271 -6.57 -6.44 2.25
N GLY A 272 -5.99 -6.20 1.09
CA GLY A 272 -5.96 -7.16 -0.01
C GLY A 272 -4.67 -7.06 -0.81
N GLU A 273 -4.28 -8.17 -1.42
CA GLU A 273 -3.13 -8.26 -2.31
C GLU A 273 -3.49 -9.14 -3.52
N ILE A 274 -3.12 -8.70 -4.71
CA ILE A 274 -3.15 -9.52 -5.92
C ILE A 274 -1.74 -9.52 -6.51
N ALA A 275 -1.22 -10.70 -6.82
CA ALA A 275 0.09 -10.84 -7.41
C ALA A 275 0.10 -11.78 -8.61
N TYR A 276 0.97 -11.48 -9.56
CA TYR A 276 1.34 -12.39 -10.63
C TYR A 276 2.84 -12.32 -10.86
N GLY A 277 3.56 -13.40 -10.53
CA GLY A 277 5.00 -13.45 -10.61
C GLY A 277 5.67 -12.35 -9.76
N PRO A 278 6.50 -11.46 -10.35
CA PRO A 278 7.21 -10.42 -9.60
C PRO A 278 6.34 -9.20 -9.25
N ILE A 279 5.19 -9.03 -9.89
CA ILE A 279 4.33 -7.85 -9.71
C ILE A 279 3.31 -8.15 -8.62
N LYS A 280 3.21 -7.24 -7.64
CA LYS A 280 2.30 -7.34 -6.51
C LYS A 280 1.59 -6.02 -6.32
N LEU A 281 0.27 -6.06 -6.32
CA LEU A 281 -0.61 -4.94 -6.05
C LEU A 281 -1.25 -5.14 -4.69
N TYR A 282 -1.24 -4.11 -3.86
CA TYR A 282 -1.96 -4.12 -2.59
C TYR A 282 -3.07 -3.07 -2.61
N SER A 283 -4.07 -3.31 -1.76
CA SER A 283 -5.16 -2.38 -1.49
C SER A 283 -5.47 -2.38 0.00
N ASN A 284 -5.64 -1.20 0.58
CA ASN A 284 -6.12 -1.02 1.95
C ASN A 284 -7.38 -0.14 1.92
N PHE A 285 -8.41 -0.53 2.66
CA PHE A 285 -9.65 0.24 2.78
C PHE A 285 -10.03 0.35 4.26
N ALA A 286 -10.01 1.57 4.81
CA ALA A 286 -10.35 1.79 6.21
C ALA A 286 -11.87 1.74 6.41
N LEU A 287 -12.27 1.05 7.48
CA LEU A 287 -13.64 0.98 8.00
C LEU A 287 -13.89 1.99 9.12
N THR A 288 -12.85 2.70 9.57
CA THR A 288 -12.91 3.81 10.51
C THR A 288 -12.65 5.13 9.78
N PRO A 289 -13.36 6.23 10.14
CA PRO A 289 -13.07 7.55 9.59
C PRO A 289 -11.66 8.04 9.95
N LEU A 290 -11.10 8.92 9.12
CA LEU A 290 -9.78 9.53 9.30
C LEU A 290 -9.75 10.44 10.52
N HIS A 291 -10.85 11.15 10.77
CA HIS A 291 -11.03 12.05 11.91
C HIS A 291 -11.90 11.42 13.00
N ASP A 292 -11.65 11.77 14.25
CA ASP A 292 -12.36 11.25 15.42
C ASP A 292 -13.81 11.76 15.48
N TYR A 293 -14.07 12.97 14.95
CA TYR A 293 -15.41 13.55 14.80
C TYR A 293 -15.45 14.56 13.65
N GLY A 294 -16.65 15.01 13.27
CA GLY A 294 -16.88 16.05 12.27
C GLY A 294 -16.75 15.56 10.83
N LEU A 295 -15.54 15.26 10.37
CA LEU A 295 -15.30 14.72 9.02
C LEU A 295 -15.44 13.19 9.00
N GLU A 296 -16.37 12.69 8.19
CA GLU A 296 -16.62 11.25 8.01
C GLU A 296 -15.95 10.74 6.73
N GLN A 297 -14.62 10.81 6.71
CA GLN A 297 -13.81 10.42 5.55
C GLN A 297 -13.19 9.05 5.78
N TYR A 298 -13.42 8.08 4.87
CA TYR A 298 -12.88 6.73 4.96
C TYR A 298 -11.67 6.56 4.03
N PRO A 299 -10.43 6.52 4.54
CA PRO A 299 -9.24 6.40 3.71
C PRO A 299 -9.13 5.08 2.98
N PHE A 300 -8.58 5.12 1.78
CA PHE A 300 -8.14 3.94 1.05
C PHE A 300 -6.81 4.20 0.34
N ALA A 301 -6.04 3.14 0.13
CA ALA A 301 -4.76 3.18 -0.57
C ALA A 301 -4.66 2.01 -1.54
N VAL A 302 -4.06 2.27 -2.70
CA VAL A 302 -3.73 1.24 -3.70
C VAL A 302 -2.33 1.47 -4.25
N GLY A 303 -1.60 0.41 -4.52
CA GLY A 303 -0.25 0.55 -5.07
C GLY A 303 0.50 -0.76 -5.25
N PHE A 304 1.82 -0.66 -5.33
CA PHE A 304 2.72 -1.78 -5.55
C PHE A 304 3.44 -2.18 -4.27
N ARG A 305 3.66 -3.49 -4.11
CA ARG A 305 4.44 -4.08 -3.02
C ARG A 305 5.73 -4.68 -3.54
N PHE A 306 6.83 -4.40 -2.85
CA PHE A 306 8.18 -4.83 -3.18
C PHE A 306 8.75 -5.69 -2.06
N ASN A 307 9.51 -6.73 -2.42
CA ASN A 307 10.10 -7.69 -1.48
C ASN A 307 9.08 -8.50 -0.63
N GLY A 308 7.79 -8.46 -1.00
CA GLY A 308 6.75 -9.32 -0.41
C GLY A 308 6.94 -10.80 -0.77
N PHE A 309 6.06 -11.66 -0.26
CA PHE A 309 6.09 -13.10 -0.55
C PHE A 309 5.72 -13.45 -1.97
#